data_AF-A0A646IIG6-F1
#
_entry.id   AF-A0A646IIG6-F1
#
_cell.length_a   1.000
_cell.length_b   1.000
_cell.length_c   1.000
_cell.angle_alpha   90.00
_cell.angle_beta   90.00
_cell.angle_gamma   90.00
#
_symmetry.space_group_name_H-M   'P 1'
#
loop_
_entity.id
_entity.type
_entity.pdbx_description
1 polymer ?
#
loop_
_entity_poly.entity_id
_entity_poly.type
_entity_poly.pdbx_seq_one_letter_code
_entity_poly.pdbx_strand_id
1 'polypeptide(L)'
;MQTFLPVPDFAASAALLDQRRLGKQRVETIQVLRALTVPGYGWRRHPAVRMWRGYEEALVRYGLEMCRTWVAGGRKDTCALTLVTDLGAARPPAEVRDQAALAGAGELPPWLGEE
;
A
#
# COMPACT_ATOMS: atom_id res chain seq x y z
N MET A 1 -8.54 15.41 -2.02
CA MET A 1 -8.13 14.14 -2.65
C MET A 1 -6.77 13.80 -2.07
N GLN A 2 -6.69 12.82 -1.16
CA GLN A 2 -5.43 12.48 -0.49
C GLN A 2 -4.67 11.54 -1.42
N THR A 3 -3.78 12.09 -2.24
CA THR A 3 -3.04 11.36 -3.27
C THR A 3 -1.96 10.48 -2.62
N PHE A 4 -2.23 9.17 -2.59
CA PHE A 4 -1.26 8.14 -2.22
C PHE A 4 -0.15 8.01 -3.28
N LEU A 5 -0.43 8.36 -4.55
CA LEU A 5 0.43 8.09 -5.69
C LEU A 5 0.60 9.34 -6.55
N PRO A 6 1.80 9.95 -6.61
CA PRO A 6 2.10 10.99 -7.61
C PRO A 6 2.05 10.49 -9.05
N VAL A 7 2.32 9.20 -9.27
CA VAL A 7 2.32 8.53 -10.59
C VAL A 7 1.86 7.07 -10.45
N PRO A 8 1.42 6.40 -11.54
CA PRO A 8 0.84 5.05 -11.45
C PRO A 8 1.83 3.98 -10.99
N ASP A 9 3.12 4.14 -11.32
CA ASP A 9 4.16 3.22 -10.89
C ASP A 9 4.48 3.43 -9.39
N PHE A 10 4.40 2.36 -8.60
CA PHE A 10 4.52 2.43 -7.15
C PHE A 10 5.94 2.80 -6.71
N ALA A 11 6.97 2.30 -7.41
CA ALA A 11 8.36 2.58 -7.10
C ALA A 11 8.72 4.03 -7.47
N ALA A 12 8.27 4.50 -8.63
CA ALA A 12 8.44 5.87 -9.08
C ALA A 12 7.69 6.85 -8.15
N SER A 13 6.48 6.50 -7.73
CA SER A 13 5.75 7.23 -6.69
C SER A 13 6.56 7.33 -5.41
N ALA A 14 7.14 6.23 -4.92
CA ALA A 14 7.98 6.24 -3.72
C ALA A 14 9.18 7.17 -3.85
N ALA A 15 9.83 7.16 -5.02
CA ALA A 15 11.02 7.98 -5.31
C ALA A 15 10.72 9.48 -5.35
N LEU A 16 9.49 9.88 -5.68
CA LEU A 16 9.06 11.28 -5.75
C LEU A 16 8.68 11.89 -4.40
N LEU A 17 8.51 11.06 -3.35
CA LEU A 17 8.11 11.54 -2.04
C LEU A 17 9.32 11.99 -1.21
N ASP A 18 9.18 13.14 -0.55
CA ASP A 18 10.09 13.49 0.53
C ASP A 18 9.95 12.54 1.72
N GLN A 19 10.93 12.57 2.62
CA GLN A 19 11.02 11.67 3.76
C GLN A 19 9.79 11.71 4.67
N ARG A 20 9.18 12.89 4.88
CA ARG A 20 8.02 13.04 5.75
C ARG A 20 6.80 12.39 5.11
N ARG A 21 6.59 12.61 3.81
CA ARG A 21 5.51 11.96 3.05
C ARG A 21 5.71 10.45 2.98
N LEU A 22 6.92 9.98 2.70
CA LEU A 22 7.25 8.54 2.68
C LEU A 22 7.00 7.88 4.04
N GLY A 23 7.37 8.58 5.13
CA GLY A 23 7.09 8.14 6.49
C GLY A 23 5.59 7.97 6.76
N LYS A 24 4.79 8.95 6.33
CA LYS A 24 3.34 8.92 6.46
C LYS A 24 2.69 7.81 5.64
N GLN A 25 3.10 7.61 4.37
CA GLN A 25 2.51 6.60 3.50
C GLN A 25 2.63 5.18 4.06
N ARG A 26 3.77 4.83 4.66
CA ARG A 26 3.96 3.50 5.28
C ARG A 26 2.96 3.23 6.40
N VAL A 27 2.71 4.23 7.25
CA VAL A 27 1.76 4.10 8.38
C VAL A 27 0.32 4.11 7.88
N GLU A 28 -0.03 5.01 6.96
CA GLU A 28 -1.38 5.09 6.41
C GLU A 28 -1.76 3.84 5.62
N THR A 29 -0.81 3.20 4.93
CA THR A 29 -1.04 1.92 4.25
C THR A 29 -1.49 0.84 5.24
N ILE A 30 -0.85 0.74 6.42
CA ILE A 30 -1.26 -0.20 7.48
C ILE A 30 -2.67 0.14 7.98
N GLN A 31 -2.96 1.43 8.19
CA GLN A 31 -4.27 1.86 8.67
C GLN A 31 -5.38 1.54 7.66
N VAL A 32 -5.12 1.73 6.36
CA VAL A 32 -6.06 1.37 5.29
C VAL A 32 -6.23 -0.14 5.21
N LEU A 33 -5.15 -0.93 5.28
CA LEU A 33 -5.22 -2.38 5.28
C LEU A 33 -6.07 -2.89 6.44
N ARG A 34 -5.80 -2.44 7.68
CA ARG A 34 -6.60 -2.82 8.85
C ARG A 34 -8.05 -2.37 8.76
N ALA A 35 -8.32 -1.23 8.12
CA ALA A 35 -9.69 -0.79 7.88
C ALA A 35 -10.44 -1.67 6.86
N LEU A 36 -9.71 -2.36 5.98
CA LEU A 36 -10.26 -3.32 5.03
C LEU A 36 -10.45 -4.71 5.68
N THR A 37 -9.54 -5.12 6.56
CA THR A 37 -9.45 -6.51 7.03
C THR A 37 -9.91 -6.74 8.48
N VAL A 38 -9.86 -5.73 9.35
CA VAL A 38 -10.18 -5.88 10.78
C VAL A 38 -11.59 -5.32 11.08
N PRO A 39 -12.54 -6.16 11.52
CA PRO A 39 -13.87 -5.71 11.90
C PRO A 39 -13.84 -4.62 12.98
N GLY A 40 -14.62 -3.55 12.78
CA GLY A 40 -14.75 -2.46 13.75
C GLY A 40 -13.59 -1.45 13.76
N TYR A 41 -12.56 -1.60 12.93
CA TYR A 41 -11.43 -0.67 12.89
C TYR A 41 -11.86 0.78 12.55
N GLY A 42 -11.26 1.76 13.24
CA GLY A 42 -11.72 3.15 13.24
C GLY A 42 -11.68 3.84 11.86
N TRP A 43 -10.79 3.41 10.97
CA TRP A 43 -10.60 4.01 9.64
C TRP A 43 -11.56 3.49 8.55
N ARG A 44 -12.48 2.57 8.85
CA ARG A 44 -13.37 1.93 7.86
C ARG A 44 -14.19 2.87 6.96
N ARG A 45 -14.40 4.13 7.37
CA ARG A 45 -15.12 5.17 6.59
C ARG A 45 -14.19 6.10 5.80
N HIS A 46 -12.88 5.91 5.89
CA HIS A 46 -11.89 6.77 5.25
C HIS A 46 -11.97 6.66 3.71
N PRO A 47 -11.85 7.75 2.94
CA PRO A 47 -11.93 7.70 1.48
C PRO A 47 -10.95 6.72 0.83
N ALA A 48 -9.69 6.67 1.30
CA ALA A 48 -8.70 5.73 0.79
C ALA A 48 -9.15 4.25 0.96
N VAL A 49 -9.87 3.93 2.03
CA VAL A 49 -10.40 2.58 2.26
C VAL A 49 -11.43 2.19 1.20
N ARG A 50 -12.19 3.16 0.67
CA ARG A 50 -13.09 2.90 -0.46
C ARG A 50 -12.32 2.68 -1.76
N MET A 51 -11.27 3.46 -2.00
CA MET A 51 -10.45 3.35 -3.23
C MET A 51 -9.71 2.01 -3.33
N TRP A 52 -9.23 1.48 -2.21
CA TRP A 52 -8.41 0.27 -2.15
C TRP A 52 -9.19 -1.03 -1.86
N ARG A 53 -10.52 -0.96 -1.70
CA ARG A 53 -11.35 -2.13 -1.38
C ARG A 53 -11.29 -3.16 -2.50
N GLY A 54 -10.98 -4.41 -2.15
CA GLY A 54 -10.81 -5.50 -3.11
C GLY A 54 -9.43 -5.54 -3.79
N TYR A 55 -8.55 -4.60 -3.46
CA TYR A 55 -7.19 -4.49 -3.97
C TYR A 55 -6.16 -4.49 -2.82
N GLU A 56 -6.42 -5.26 -1.76
CA GLU A 56 -5.62 -5.31 -0.53
C GLU A 56 -4.15 -5.71 -0.82
N GLU A 57 -3.93 -6.66 -1.73
CA GLU A 57 -2.58 -7.07 -2.13
C GLU A 57 -1.85 -5.94 -2.87
N ALA A 58 -2.53 -5.21 -3.76
CA ALA A 58 -1.96 -4.06 -4.46
C ALA A 58 -1.62 -2.91 -3.48
N LEU A 59 -2.48 -2.66 -2.50
CA LEU A 59 -2.20 -1.71 -1.41
C LEU A 59 -0.95 -2.10 -0.63
N VAL A 60 -0.79 -3.39 -0.31
CA VAL A 60 0.40 -3.89 0.38
C VAL A 60 1.63 -3.77 -0.50
N ARG A 61 1.55 -4.14 -1.78
CA ARG A 61 2.65 -3.96 -2.75
C ARG A 61 3.08 -2.48 -2.83
N TYR A 62 2.13 -1.55 -2.88
CA TYR A 62 2.39 -0.12 -2.79
C TYR A 62 3.17 0.23 -1.49
N GLY A 63 2.69 -0.23 -0.34
CA GLY A 63 3.36 0.02 0.95
C GLY A 63 4.77 -0.56 1.03
N LEU A 64 5.01 -1.71 0.42
CA LEU A 64 6.33 -2.33 0.33
C LEU A 64 7.31 -1.49 -0.49
N GLU A 65 6.88 -0.84 -1.58
CA GLU A 65 7.73 0.10 -2.32
C GLU A 65 8.09 1.34 -1.47
N MET A 66 7.14 1.84 -0.67
CA MET A 66 7.44 2.93 0.27
C MET A 66 8.47 2.51 1.34
N CYS A 67 8.34 1.29 1.86
CA CYS A 67 9.29 0.72 2.83
C CYS A 67 10.67 0.51 2.20
N ARG A 68 10.73 0.01 0.96
CA ARG A 68 11.97 -0.19 0.22
C ARG A 68 12.74 1.11 0.06
N THR A 69 12.08 2.18 -0.41
CA THR A 69 12.70 3.51 -0.55
C THR A 69 13.10 4.11 0.80
N TRP A 70 12.34 3.83 1.86
CA TRP A 70 12.67 4.29 3.21
C TRP A 70 13.98 3.67 3.72
N VAL A 71 14.12 2.35 3.57
CA VAL A 71 15.32 1.59 3.96
C VAL A 71 16.51 1.96 3.09
N ALA A 72 16.32 2.11 1.77
CA ALA A 72 17.38 2.56 0.87
C ALA A 72 17.97 3.93 1.26
N GLY A 73 17.15 4.78 1.89
CA GLY A 73 17.60 6.03 2.49
C GLY A 73 18.16 5.91 3.92
N GLY A 74 18.66 4.73 4.32
CA GLY A 74 19.43 4.51 5.56
C GLY A 74 18.62 4.41 6.86
N ARG A 75 17.30 4.20 6.79
CA ARG A 75 16.41 4.25 7.97
C ARG A 75 15.83 2.88 8.30
N LYS A 76 15.61 2.61 9.59
CA LYS A 76 15.00 1.37 10.06
C LYS A 76 13.51 1.32 9.69
N ASP A 77 13.03 0.14 9.32
CA ASP A 77 11.62 -0.11 8.98
C ASP A 77 11.03 -1.25 9.80
N THR A 78 9.77 -1.07 10.21
CA THR A 78 8.94 -2.09 10.86
C THR A 78 7.59 -2.26 10.14
N CYS A 79 7.32 -1.43 9.13
CA CYS A 79 6.03 -1.38 8.46
C CYS A 79 5.88 -2.53 7.47
N ALA A 80 6.93 -2.91 6.74
CA ALA A 80 6.89 -4.00 5.76
C ALA A 80 6.45 -5.33 6.39
N LEU A 81 7.04 -5.71 7.54
CA LEU A 81 6.65 -6.93 8.24
C LEU A 81 5.18 -6.88 8.70
N THR A 82 4.74 -5.72 9.21
CA THR A 82 3.35 -5.52 9.64
C THR A 82 2.38 -5.70 8.47
N LEU A 83 2.69 -5.11 7.30
CA LEU A 83 1.85 -5.22 6.11
C LEU A 83 1.69 -6.66 5.63
N VAL A 84 2.79 -7.42 5.53
CA VAL A 84 2.75 -8.82 5.09
C VAL A 84 2.01 -9.69 6.09
N THR A 85 2.23 -9.47 7.39
CA THR A 85 1.55 -10.21 8.46
C THR A 85 0.06 -9.96 8.46
N ASP A 86 -0.36 -8.68 8.42
CA ASP A 86 -1.76 -8.29 8.44
C ASP A 86 -2.50 -8.77 7.18
N LEU A 87 -1.83 -8.76 6.02
CA LEU A 87 -2.41 -9.33 4.78
C LEU A 87 -2.58 -10.84 4.92
N GLY A 88 -1.53 -11.57 5.30
CA GLY A 88 -1.54 -13.02 5.42
C GLY A 88 -2.58 -13.55 6.41
N ALA A 89 -2.85 -12.80 7.47
CA ALA A 89 -3.92 -13.11 8.44
C ALA A 89 -5.33 -12.95 7.85
N ALA A 90 -5.52 -12.04 6.90
CA ALA A 90 -6.82 -11.75 6.29
C ALA A 90 -7.11 -12.63 5.06
N ARG A 91 -6.07 -12.88 4.25
CA ARG A 91 -6.08 -13.73 3.06
C ARG A 91 -4.66 -14.26 2.94
N PRO A 92 -4.40 -15.57 2.90
CA PRO A 92 -3.04 -16.07 2.75
C PRO A 92 -2.61 -16.12 1.27
N PRO A 93 -1.91 -15.10 0.72
CA PRO A 93 -1.08 -15.34 -0.46
C PRO A 93 0.18 -16.12 -0.04
N ALA A 94 0.78 -16.84 -0.99
CA ALA A 94 2.10 -17.42 -0.77
C ALA A 94 3.15 -16.30 -0.58
N GLU A 95 3.10 -15.27 -1.42
CA GLU A 95 3.92 -14.06 -1.37
C GLU A 95 3.16 -12.90 -2.02
N VAL A 96 3.42 -11.65 -1.60
CA VAL A 96 2.85 -10.46 -2.26
C VAL A 96 3.47 -10.36 -3.66
N ARG A 97 2.66 -10.31 -4.73
CA ARG A 97 3.16 -10.19 -6.11
C ARG A 97 3.62 -8.78 -6.46
N ASP A 98 4.51 -8.65 -7.43
CA ASP A 98 4.92 -7.35 -7.95
C ASP A 98 3.80 -6.65 -8.74
N GLN A 99 3.99 -5.36 -9.02
CA GLN A 99 2.97 -4.55 -9.69
C GLN A 99 2.66 -5.07 -11.11
N ALA A 100 3.65 -5.58 -11.84
CA ALA A 100 3.46 -6.08 -13.20
C ALA A 100 2.62 -7.38 -13.22
N ALA A 101 2.87 -8.29 -12.29
CA ALA A 101 2.10 -9.50 -12.10
C ALA A 101 0.65 -9.20 -11.68
N LEU A 102 0.45 -8.22 -10.80
CA LEU A 102 -0.90 -7.75 -10.43
C LEU A 102 -1.62 -7.10 -11.62
N ALA A 103 -0.90 -6.30 -12.43
CA ALA A 103 -1.46 -5.71 -13.65
C ALA A 103 -1.91 -6.78 -14.64
N GLY A 104 -1.06 -7.78 -14.90
CA GLY A 104 -1.36 -8.90 -15.79
C GLY A 104 -2.55 -9.74 -15.34
N ALA A 105 -2.84 -9.77 -14.04
CA ALA A 105 -4.00 -10.44 -13.46
C ALA A 105 -5.27 -9.56 -13.37
N GLY A 106 -5.19 -8.27 -13.73
CA GLY A 106 -6.30 -7.33 -13.56
C GLY A 106 -6.59 -6.99 -12.09
N GLU A 107 -5.61 -7.17 -11.21
CA GLU A 107 -5.74 -6.97 -9.75
C GLU A 107 -5.09 -5.65 -9.29
N LEU A 108 -4.98 -4.69 -10.20
CA LEU A 108 -4.70 -3.29 -9.87
C LEU A 108 -5.99 -2.47 -9.88
N PRO A 109 -6.11 -1.44 -9.02
CA PRO A 109 -7.29 -0.59 -9.02
C PRO A 109 -7.48 0.11 -10.37
N PRO A 110 -8.72 0.22 -10.88
CA PRO A 110 -8.99 0.77 -12.22
C PRO A 110 -8.77 2.28 -12.30
N TRP A 111 -8.67 2.98 -11.17
CA TRP A 111 -8.35 4.40 -11.11
C TRP A 111 -6.84 4.69 -11.21
N LEU A 112 -6.00 3.65 -11.20
CA LEU A 112 -4.54 3.82 -11.23
C LEU A 112 -4.10 4.32 -12.63
N GLY A 113 -3.70 5.59 -12.71
CA GLY A 113 -3.30 6.23 -13.98
C GLY A 113 -4.39 6.98 -14.72
N GLU A 114 -5.58 7.10 -14.11
CA GLU A 114 -6.72 7.85 -14.64
C GLU A 114 -6.90 9.22 -13.93
N GLU A 115 -5.82 9.81 -13.41
CA GLU A 115 -5.80 11.17 -12.80
C GLU A 115 -5.35 12.25 -13.79
#